data_AF-A0A1L7LJH8-F1
#
_entry.id   AF-A0A1L7LJH8-F1
#
_cell.length_a   1.000
_cell.length_b   1.000
_cell.length_c   1.000
_cell.angle_alpha   90.00
_cell.angle_beta   90.00
_cell.angle_gamma   90.00
#
_symmetry.space_group_name_H-M   'P 1'
#
loop_
_entity.id
_entity.type
_entity.pdbx_description
1 polymer ?
#
loop_
_entity_poly.entity_id
_entity_poly.type
_entity_poly.pdbx_seq_one_letter_code
_entity_poly.pdbx_strand_id
1 'polypeptide(L)'
;MEERKSLVNRGKRKGTSVSINWPLWETGGMKIDNDTKKRLLQHLGMLALDSSDGFQFFEYLLNTQGGQFMIMNGINEAIRNNVKVVNNENRTQDISNENEDIESDFYEFRNRVEKYFINIISKVIKVSAERIKPEVDFDKYGIDSLIIININEELEKVFGKLSSSLLFEYSNIRKLCAYFMEDYREKLVELIRMNKKNSQSDEQNSEPDIRISKGRIDSIEYQESVDHNDDIAIIGISGKYPMAENIEEFWENLKQGKDCIEEIPKERWDYRKYFNPDKNNKGTTYSKWGGFIKDVDKFDPLFFNISPKEAELMDPQERLFLETVWNCLEGSGYPKDRLAGKDVGVFVGVMYGGYQLYGIDECNKGNMIALNSSFASIANRISYYFDLHGTSLSIDTMCSSTLTALHLACEDIQKGKNHMALVGGVNLILHPNKYLLLSQGKFISIDGRCKTFGEGGDGYVPSEGVGVILLKLLSEAERDGDQIYAVIKGTALNHGGKTNGYTVPNPNAQAKVIEKALKKQGLILELLVM
;
A
#
# COMPACT_ATOMS: atom_id res chain seq x y z
N MET A 1 -17.28 16.92 17.82
CA MET A 1 -18.53 16.63 18.56
C MET A 1 -19.52 17.79 18.51
N GLU A 2 -19.06 19.03 18.73
CA GLU A 2 -19.89 20.24 18.69
C GLU A 2 -20.58 20.48 17.34
N GLU A 3 -19.88 20.20 16.24
CA GLU A 3 -20.42 20.30 14.89
C GLU A 3 -21.62 19.37 14.65
N ARG A 4 -21.54 18.10 15.08
CA ARG A 4 -22.66 17.15 14.99
C ARG A 4 -23.83 17.58 15.86
N LYS A 5 -23.58 18.09 17.08
CA LYS A 5 -24.63 18.61 17.97
C LYS A 5 -25.33 19.83 17.36
N SER A 6 -24.58 20.72 16.70
CA SER A 6 -25.12 21.84 15.91
C SER A 6 -26.02 21.36 14.77
N LEU A 7 -25.64 20.29 14.06
CA LEU A 7 -26.46 19.69 12.99
C LEU A 7 -27.74 19.01 13.50
N VAL A 8 -27.71 18.41 14.70
CA VAL A 8 -28.91 17.86 15.36
C VAL A 8 -29.86 18.99 15.79
N ASN A 9 -29.34 20.06 16.41
CA ASN A 9 -30.13 21.23 16.79
C ASN A 9 -30.79 21.94 15.58
N ARG A 10 -30.15 21.86 14.40
CA ARG A 10 -30.69 22.38 13.13
C ARG A 10 -31.61 21.39 12.40
N GLY A 11 -31.95 20.26 13.01
CA GLY A 11 -32.83 19.23 12.42
C GLY A 11 -32.24 18.46 11.24
N LYS A 12 -30.96 18.68 10.90
CA LYS A 12 -30.27 18.02 9.78
C LYS A 12 -29.73 16.62 10.12
N ARG A 13 -29.70 16.26 11.41
CA ARG A 13 -29.33 14.93 11.92
C ARG A 13 -30.22 14.59 13.11
N LYS A 14 -30.33 13.28 13.43
CA LYS A 14 -31.07 12.78 14.60
C LYS A 14 -30.14 12.05 15.57
N GLY A 15 -30.55 11.95 16.84
CA GLY A 15 -29.86 11.21 17.89
C GLY A 15 -28.97 12.05 18.81
N THR A 16 -28.51 11.44 19.90
CA THR A 16 -27.67 12.07 20.93
C THR A 16 -26.21 11.63 20.74
N SER A 17 -25.27 12.55 20.94
CA SER A 17 -23.83 12.22 20.91
C SER A 17 -23.26 12.31 22.32
N VAL A 18 -22.64 11.23 22.79
CA VAL A 18 -21.97 11.12 24.09
C VAL A 18 -20.51 10.74 23.85
N SER A 19 -19.57 11.43 24.49
CA SER A 19 -18.13 11.14 24.43
C SER A 19 -17.68 10.77 25.83
N ILE A 20 -16.95 9.67 25.97
CA ILE A 20 -16.57 9.12 27.26
C ILE A 20 -15.05 8.95 27.29
N ASN A 21 -14.41 9.67 28.20
CA ASN A 21 -12.99 9.52 28.51
C ASN A 21 -12.87 8.47 29.62
N TRP A 22 -12.53 7.25 29.24
CA TRP A 22 -12.38 6.12 30.16
C TRP A 22 -11.04 6.15 30.90
N PRO A 23 -11.01 5.83 32.21
CA PRO A 23 -9.79 5.63 32.96
C PRO A 23 -9.19 4.25 32.63
N LEU A 24 -8.09 3.92 33.28
CA LEU A 24 -7.49 2.58 33.19
C LEU A 24 -8.43 1.53 33.81
N TRP A 25 -8.51 0.35 33.18
CA TRP A 25 -9.36 -0.76 33.62
C TRP A 25 -8.54 -1.78 34.42
N GLU A 26 -9.15 -2.40 35.43
CA GLU A 26 -8.50 -3.41 36.25
C GLU A 26 -8.30 -4.74 35.49
N THR A 27 -9.25 -5.06 34.62
CA THR A 27 -9.27 -6.27 33.79
C THR A 27 -9.18 -5.91 32.30
N GLY A 28 -8.70 -6.85 31.46
CA GLY A 28 -8.50 -6.65 30.02
C GLY A 28 -7.06 -6.90 29.55
N GLY A 29 -6.80 -6.62 28.27
CA GLY A 29 -5.49 -6.89 27.61
C GLY A 29 -4.37 -5.89 27.94
N MET A 30 -4.71 -4.73 28.51
CA MET A 30 -3.73 -3.72 28.97
C MET A 30 -3.56 -3.82 30.49
N LYS A 31 -2.59 -4.63 30.95
CA LYS A 31 -2.23 -4.72 32.38
C LYS A 31 -1.13 -3.71 32.70
N ILE A 32 -1.37 -2.88 33.71
CA ILE A 32 -0.35 -2.00 34.30
C ILE A 32 0.32 -2.70 35.49
N ASP A 33 1.61 -2.45 35.68
CA ASP A 33 2.38 -3.00 36.79
C ASP A 33 1.96 -2.40 38.15
N ASN A 34 2.34 -3.06 39.23
CA ASN A 34 1.93 -2.70 40.58
C ASN A 34 2.49 -1.34 41.05
N ASP A 35 3.61 -0.88 40.51
CA ASP A 35 4.20 0.41 40.89
C ASP A 35 3.47 1.57 40.23
N THR A 36 3.04 1.40 38.97
CA THR A 36 2.15 2.34 38.29
C THR A 36 0.81 2.48 39.01
N LYS A 37 0.22 1.36 39.47
CA LYS A 37 -1.01 1.38 40.30
C LYS A 37 -0.83 2.18 41.59
N LYS A 38 0.30 1.99 42.29
CA LYS A 38 0.61 2.74 43.52
C LYS A 38 0.78 4.23 43.26
N ARG A 39 1.45 4.61 42.17
CA ARG A 39 1.66 6.03 41.82
C ARG A 39 0.34 6.75 41.48
N LEU A 40 -0.56 6.12 40.73
CA LEU A 40 -1.87 6.69 40.41
C LEU A 40 -2.70 6.95 41.66
N LEU A 41 -2.68 6.01 42.61
CA LEU A 41 -3.37 6.17 43.88
C LEU A 41 -2.71 7.25 44.75
N GLN A 42 -1.38 7.30 44.83
CA GLN A 42 -0.66 8.24 45.68
C GLN A 42 -0.73 9.69 45.18
N HIS A 43 -0.64 9.90 43.86
CA HIS A 43 -0.53 11.25 43.30
C HIS A 43 -1.86 11.82 42.81
N LEU A 44 -2.74 10.97 42.25
CA LEU A 44 -4.02 11.42 41.67
C LEU A 44 -5.22 10.94 42.47
N GLY A 45 -5.02 10.06 43.47
CA GLY A 45 -6.12 9.42 44.18
C GLY A 45 -6.91 8.43 43.32
N MET A 46 -6.41 8.07 42.14
CA MET A 46 -7.15 7.27 41.17
C MET A 46 -6.86 5.78 41.31
N LEU A 47 -7.91 4.97 41.15
CA LEU A 47 -7.87 3.53 41.05
C LEU A 47 -8.26 3.09 39.64
N ALA A 48 -7.81 1.89 39.25
CA ALA A 48 -8.31 1.27 38.04
C ALA A 48 -9.80 0.97 38.17
N LEU A 49 -10.54 1.06 37.07
CA LEU A 49 -11.97 0.84 37.02
C LEU A 49 -12.27 -0.65 36.89
N ASP A 50 -13.11 -1.19 37.76
CA ASP A 50 -13.63 -2.55 37.61
C ASP A 50 -14.60 -2.63 36.43
N SER A 51 -14.66 -3.78 35.77
CA SER A 51 -15.56 -3.96 34.61
C SER A 51 -17.02 -3.74 34.97
N SER A 52 -17.47 -4.18 36.15
CA SER A 52 -18.87 -4.05 36.56
C SER A 52 -19.26 -2.58 36.75
N ASP A 53 -18.40 -1.77 37.36
CA ASP A 53 -18.58 -0.33 37.49
C ASP A 53 -18.55 0.36 36.12
N GLY A 54 -17.64 -0.05 35.23
CA GLY A 54 -17.55 0.47 33.87
C GLY A 54 -18.82 0.28 33.05
N PHE A 55 -19.45 -0.90 33.14
CA PHE A 55 -20.73 -1.15 32.47
C PHE A 55 -21.87 -0.29 33.05
N GLN A 56 -21.93 -0.12 34.37
CA GLN A 56 -22.94 0.75 35.00
C GLN A 56 -22.80 2.21 34.56
N PHE A 57 -21.57 2.73 34.48
CA PHE A 57 -21.33 4.08 33.96
C PHE A 57 -21.71 4.21 32.49
N PHE A 58 -21.42 3.19 31.67
CA PHE A 58 -21.78 3.19 30.26
C PHE A 58 -23.31 3.27 30.07
N GLU A 59 -24.07 2.43 30.78
CA GLU A 59 -25.54 2.43 30.72
C GLU A 59 -26.14 3.75 31.23
N TYR A 60 -25.59 4.31 32.31
CA TYR A 60 -26.01 5.61 32.82
C TYR A 60 -25.79 6.71 31.76
N LEU A 61 -24.60 6.76 31.15
CA LEU A 61 -24.23 7.78 30.18
C LEU A 61 -25.02 7.69 28.87
N LEU A 62 -25.39 6.49 28.42
CA LEU A 62 -26.27 6.31 27.26
C LEU A 62 -27.66 6.93 27.46
N ASN A 63 -28.12 7.04 28.71
CA ASN A 63 -29.40 7.65 29.05
C ASN A 63 -29.31 9.17 29.31
N THR A 64 -28.12 9.78 29.17
CA THR A 64 -27.94 11.22 29.33
C THR A 64 -28.17 11.99 28.03
N GLN A 65 -28.62 13.25 28.12
CA GLN A 65 -28.81 14.13 26.95
C GLN A 65 -27.50 14.75 26.46
N GLY A 66 -26.53 13.91 26.10
CA GLY A 66 -25.31 14.28 25.39
C GLY A 66 -24.30 15.05 26.23
N GLY A 67 -23.05 15.08 25.75
CA GLY A 67 -21.94 15.73 26.45
C GLY A 67 -20.66 14.92 26.40
N GLN A 68 -19.60 15.49 26.97
CA GLN A 68 -18.33 14.80 27.20
C GLN A 68 -18.20 14.51 28.69
N PHE A 69 -17.94 13.26 29.02
CA PHE A 69 -17.82 12.79 30.39
C PHE A 69 -16.45 12.16 30.59
N MET A 70 -15.81 12.47 31.71
CA MET A 70 -14.60 11.78 32.16
C MET A 70 -14.96 10.92 33.37
N ILE A 71 -14.64 9.63 33.28
CA ILE A 71 -14.86 8.69 34.37
C ILE A 71 -13.59 8.61 35.21
N MET A 72 -13.73 8.84 36.50
CA MET A 72 -12.62 8.79 37.46
C MET A 72 -13.02 7.88 38.60
N ASN A 73 -12.33 6.75 38.72
CA ASN A 73 -12.49 5.82 39.84
C ASN A 73 -11.40 6.10 40.88
N GLY A 74 -11.72 6.07 42.17
CA GLY A 74 -10.76 6.27 43.25
C GLY A 74 -11.26 7.12 44.42
N ILE A 75 -10.32 7.71 45.17
CA ILE A 75 -10.57 8.49 46.38
C ILE A 75 -11.07 9.89 46.00
N ASN A 76 -12.36 10.13 46.20
CA ASN A 76 -13.08 11.33 45.71
C ASN A 76 -12.43 12.67 46.14
N GLU A 77 -11.96 12.78 47.38
CA GLU A 77 -11.33 14.00 47.91
C GLU A 77 -9.98 14.30 47.24
N ALA A 78 -9.14 13.28 47.04
CA ALA A 78 -7.86 13.40 46.38
C ALA A 78 -8.01 13.72 44.88
N ILE A 79 -8.99 13.11 44.20
CA ILE A 79 -9.30 13.38 42.79
C ILE A 79 -9.73 14.85 42.61
N ARG A 80 -10.66 15.33 43.45
CA ARG A 80 -11.16 16.72 43.36
C ARG A 80 -10.09 17.77 43.57
N ASN A 81 -9.15 17.54 44.49
CA ASN A 81 -8.07 18.48 44.78
C ASN A 81 -7.07 18.57 43.62
N ASN A 82 -6.75 17.45 42.97
CA ASN A 82 -5.80 17.43 41.85
C ASN A 82 -6.40 17.95 40.53
N VAL A 83 -7.70 17.71 40.27
CA VAL A 83 -8.36 18.19 39.05
C VAL A 83 -8.54 19.72 39.05
N LYS A 84 -8.69 20.35 40.22
CA LYS A 84 -8.82 21.82 40.33
C LYS A 84 -7.54 22.60 39.99
N VAL A 85 -6.35 22.01 40.15
CA VAL A 85 -5.06 22.68 39.92
C VAL A 85 -4.80 22.95 38.43
N VAL A 86 -5.45 22.20 37.53
CA VAL A 86 -5.25 22.32 36.08
C VAL A 86 -6.04 23.49 35.45
N ASN A 87 -6.98 24.11 36.19
CA ASN A 87 -7.90 25.12 35.66
C ASN A 87 -7.56 26.59 35.98
N ASN A 88 -6.31 26.93 36.35
CA ASN A 88 -5.93 28.34 36.56
C ASN A 88 -5.36 28.99 35.29
N GLU A 89 -6.12 29.96 34.78
CA GLU A 89 -5.79 30.91 33.72
C GLU A 89 -4.60 31.82 34.10
N ASN A 90 -3.65 32.00 33.18
CA ASN A 90 -3.01 33.27 32.79
C ASN A 90 -1.67 33.02 32.09
N ARG A 91 -1.58 33.36 30.80
CA ARG A 91 -0.47 34.11 30.16
C ARG A 91 -0.69 34.24 28.66
N THR A 92 -1.38 35.31 28.29
CA THR A 92 -1.20 35.99 27.00
C THR A 92 -0.34 37.22 27.28
N GLN A 93 0.86 37.28 26.70
CA GLN A 93 1.49 38.54 26.28
C GLN A 93 2.72 38.29 25.39
N ASP A 94 2.66 38.95 24.23
CA ASP A 94 3.70 39.52 23.37
C ASP A 94 4.83 38.64 22.84
N ILE A 95 4.78 38.37 21.52
CA ILE A 95 5.95 38.06 20.70
C ILE A 95 5.91 38.95 19.45
N SER A 96 6.78 39.95 19.44
CA SER A 96 7.25 40.59 18.22
C SER A 96 8.76 40.84 18.36
N ASN A 97 9.51 40.36 17.37
CA ASN A 97 10.96 40.45 17.16
C ASN A 97 11.81 39.35 17.79
N GLU A 98 12.01 38.23 17.07
CA GLU A 98 13.15 37.33 17.25
C GLU A 98 13.17 36.35 16.05
N ASN A 99 13.89 36.69 14.97
CA ASN A 99 14.03 35.80 13.80
C ASN A 99 15.50 35.48 13.46
N GLU A 100 16.45 35.80 14.35
CA GLU A 100 17.86 35.42 14.18
C GLU A 100 18.41 34.55 15.34
N ASP A 101 17.76 34.51 16.52
CA ASP A 101 18.17 33.63 17.64
C ASP A 101 17.54 32.22 17.61
N ILE A 102 16.42 32.02 16.90
CA ILE A 102 15.67 30.74 16.87
C ILE A 102 16.41 29.66 16.04
N GLU A 103 17.11 30.04 14.98
CA GLU A 103 17.84 29.09 14.12
C GLU A 103 19.05 28.47 14.84
N SER A 104 19.75 29.27 15.65
CA SER A 104 20.89 28.83 16.47
C SER A 104 20.45 27.84 17.56
N ASP A 105 19.36 28.16 18.29
CA ASP A 105 18.84 27.32 19.37
C ASP A 105 18.24 26.00 18.84
N PHE A 106 17.61 26.02 17.65
CA PHE A 106 17.09 24.82 17.00
C PHE A 106 18.19 23.89 16.48
N TYR A 107 19.25 24.44 15.89
CA TYR A 107 20.40 23.65 15.42
C TYR A 107 21.16 23.01 16.59
N GLU A 108 21.37 23.76 17.68
CA GLU A 108 21.99 23.24 18.90
C GLU A 108 21.13 22.15 19.55
N PHE A 109 19.81 22.35 19.62
CA PHE A 109 18.88 21.35 20.15
C PHE A 109 18.91 20.06 19.33
N ARG A 110 18.83 20.17 18.00
CA ARG A 110 18.91 19.02 17.09
C ARG A 110 20.20 18.23 17.26
N ASN A 111 21.35 18.90 17.35
CA ASN A 111 22.65 18.23 17.54
C ASN A 111 22.71 17.45 18.86
N ARG A 112 22.03 17.94 19.90
CA ARG A 112 21.95 17.25 21.20
C ARG A 112 21.01 16.04 21.15
N VAL A 113 19.91 16.13 20.39
CA VAL A 113 19.06 14.98 20.09
C VAL A 113 19.84 13.93 19.31
N GLU A 114 20.52 14.31 18.22
CA GLU A 114 21.32 13.38 17.41
C GLU A 114 22.41 12.68 18.25
N LYS A 115 23.13 13.41 19.12
CA LYS A 115 24.10 12.82 20.07
C LYS A 115 23.46 11.84 21.05
N TYR A 116 22.24 12.12 21.51
CA TYR A 116 21.51 11.22 22.40
C TYR A 116 21.20 9.88 21.72
N PHE A 117 20.69 9.91 20.50
CA PHE A 117 20.41 8.69 19.71
C PHE A 117 21.70 7.97 19.30
N ILE A 118 22.78 8.69 18.95
CA ILE A 118 24.10 8.09 18.72
C ILE A 118 24.56 7.28 19.95
N ASN A 119 24.38 7.82 21.15
CA ASN A 119 24.81 7.14 22.38
C ASN A 119 23.98 5.89 22.69
N ILE A 120 22.67 5.90 22.40
CA ILE A 120 21.83 4.71 22.54
C ILE A 120 22.30 3.64 21.55
N ILE A 121 22.44 4.01 20.28
CA ILE A 121 22.81 3.06 19.23
C ILE A 121 24.22 2.51 19.48
N SER A 122 25.18 3.36 19.85
CA SER A 122 26.55 2.98 20.24
C SER A 122 26.59 1.92 21.33
N LYS A 123 25.75 2.06 22.36
CA LYS A 123 25.64 1.07 23.45
C LYS A 123 25.12 -0.27 22.96
N VAL A 124 24.12 -0.27 22.08
CA VAL A 124 23.49 -1.49 21.57
C VAL A 124 24.40 -2.23 20.59
N ILE A 125 25.05 -1.52 19.66
CA ILE A 125 25.89 -2.14 18.62
C ILE A 125 27.36 -2.32 19.05
N LYS A 126 27.74 -1.83 20.24
CA LYS A 126 29.11 -1.88 20.80
C LYS A 126 30.19 -1.26 19.89
N VAL A 127 29.82 -0.22 19.15
CA VAL A 127 30.73 0.58 18.30
C VAL A 127 30.89 1.96 18.92
N SER A 128 32.10 2.52 18.89
CA SER A 128 32.36 3.89 19.38
C SER A 128 31.41 4.91 18.73
N ALA A 129 30.83 5.80 19.55
CA ALA A 129 29.96 6.89 19.11
C ALA A 129 30.59 7.76 18.02
N GLU A 130 31.93 7.89 18.01
CA GLU A 130 32.69 8.65 17.01
C GLU A 130 32.65 8.05 15.59
N ARG A 131 32.35 6.74 15.48
CA ARG A 131 32.23 6.05 14.19
C ARG A 131 30.81 6.08 13.63
N ILE A 132 29.85 6.55 14.41
CA ILE A 132 28.44 6.60 14.05
C ILE A 132 28.10 8.00 13.54
N LYS A 133 27.71 8.08 12.28
CA LYS A 133 27.37 9.33 11.61
C LYS A 133 25.86 9.44 11.42
N PRO A 134 25.22 10.58 11.76
CA PRO A 134 23.76 10.68 11.73
C PRO A 134 23.09 10.42 10.38
N GLU A 135 23.79 10.75 9.29
CA GLU A 135 23.33 10.59 7.91
C GLU A 135 23.59 9.20 7.32
N VAL A 136 24.34 8.34 8.00
CA VAL A 136 24.66 7.00 7.49
C VAL A 136 23.56 6.03 7.90
N ASP A 137 23.07 5.26 6.93
CA ASP A 137 22.02 4.25 7.13
C ASP A 137 22.47 3.14 8.10
N PHE A 138 21.50 2.61 8.85
CA PHE A 138 21.73 1.59 9.88
C PHE A 138 22.33 0.27 9.33
N ASP A 139 22.01 -0.08 8.09
CA ASP A 139 22.53 -1.26 7.38
C ASP A 139 24.07 -1.30 7.33
N LYS A 140 24.71 -0.14 7.11
CA LYS A 140 26.17 0.00 7.05
C LYS A 140 26.85 -0.22 8.40
N TYR A 141 26.10 -0.17 9.49
CA TYR A 141 26.57 -0.49 10.84
C TYR A 141 26.28 -1.93 11.24
N GLY A 142 25.75 -2.76 10.33
CA GLY A 142 25.38 -4.13 10.61
C GLY A 142 24.15 -4.26 11.51
N ILE A 143 23.31 -3.21 11.58
CA ILE A 143 22.06 -3.23 12.33
C ILE A 143 21.03 -4.06 11.54
N ASP A 144 20.83 -5.31 11.97
CA ASP A 144 19.86 -6.25 11.41
C ASP A 144 18.55 -6.27 12.20
N SER A 145 17.61 -7.15 11.81
CA SER A 145 16.29 -7.27 12.45
C SER A 145 16.34 -7.61 13.94
N LEU A 146 17.40 -8.27 14.44
CA LEU A 146 17.53 -8.60 15.86
C LEU A 146 18.07 -7.40 16.66
N ILE A 147 19.02 -6.66 16.07
CA ILE A 147 19.57 -5.45 16.68
C ILE A 147 18.51 -4.34 16.73
N ILE A 148 17.66 -4.25 15.70
CA ILE A 148 16.52 -3.31 15.66
C ILE A 148 15.58 -3.51 16.86
N ILE A 149 15.30 -4.76 17.25
CA ILE A 149 14.45 -5.06 18.42
C ILE A 149 15.10 -4.49 19.69
N ASN A 150 16.39 -4.73 19.90
CA ASN A 150 17.11 -4.24 21.07
C ASN A 150 17.18 -2.69 21.11
N ILE A 151 17.35 -2.03 19.96
CA ILE A 151 17.32 -0.56 19.89
C ILE A 151 15.91 -0.05 20.23
N ASN A 152 14.86 -0.68 19.70
CA ASN A 152 13.48 -0.33 20.04
C ASN A 152 13.21 -0.51 21.54
N GLU A 153 13.65 -1.61 22.16
CA GLU A 153 13.49 -1.82 23.61
C GLU A 153 14.19 -0.73 24.43
N GLU A 154 15.40 -0.29 24.04
CA GLU A 154 16.09 0.83 24.70
C GLU A 154 15.37 2.17 24.52
N LEU A 155 14.78 2.41 23.35
CA LEU A 155 13.97 3.60 23.10
C LEU A 155 12.65 3.57 23.87
N GLU A 156 12.00 2.41 23.96
CA GLU A 156 10.72 2.24 24.66
C GLU A 156 10.83 2.49 26.17
N LYS A 157 11.98 2.15 26.78
CA LYS A 157 12.28 2.49 28.18
C LYS A 157 12.14 3.98 28.47
N VAL A 158 12.43 4.81 27.46
CA VAL A 158 12.43 6.26 27.61
C VAL A 158 11.16 6.85 27.05
N PHE A 159 10.74 6.49 25.83
CA PHE A 159 9.64 7.14 25.13
C PHE A 159 8.28 6.48 25.35
N GLY A 160 8.21 5.29 25.96
CA GLY A 160 6.99 4.48 26.06
C GLY A 160 6.85 3.56 24.85
N LYS A 161 5.71 2.88 24.68
CA LYS A 161 5.51 1.93 23.58
C LYS A 161 5.67 2.61 22.21
N LEU A 162 6.51 2.05 21.35
CA LEU A 162 6.80 2.55 20.01
C LEU A 162 6.32 1.55 18.95
N SER A 163 6.21 1.98 17.70
CA SER A 163 5.90 1.04 16.62
C SER A 163 7.04 0.04 16.46
N SER A 164 6.71 -1.26 16.36
CA SER A 164 7.70 -2.30 16.04
C SER A 164 8.37 -2.09 14.67
N SER A 165 7.73 -1.35 13.76
CA SER A 165 8.25 -0.96 12.44
C SER A 165 9.10 0.33 12.46
N LEU A 166 9.26 1.00 13.61
CA LEU A 166 9.84 2.36 13.67
C LEU A 166 11.20 2.48 12.98
N LEU A 167 12.14 1.58 13.28
CA LEU A 167 13.49 1.60 12.67
C LEU A 167 13.50 1.07 11.23
N PHE A 168 12.40 0.50 10.72
CA PHE A 168 12.19 0.20 9.30
C PHE A 168 11.68 1.43 8.53
N GLU A 169 10.93 2.31 9.20
CA GLU A 169 10.39 3.54 8.63
C GLU A 169 11.44 4.66 8.58
N TYR A 170 12.36 4.70 9.55
CA TYR A 170 13.41 5.72 9.67
C TYR A 170 14.81 5.11 9.58
N SER A 171 15.40 5.10 8.37
CA SER A 171 16.61 4.33 8.03
C SER A 171 17.94 4.79 8.64
N ASN A 172 17.97 5.96 9.29
CA ASN A 172 19.18 6.52 9.91
C ASN A 172 18.81 7.44 11.08
N ILE A 173 19.82 7.81 11.87
CA ILE A 173 19.66 8.62 13.09
C ILE A 173 19.02 9.96 12.77
N ARG A 174 19.41 10.61 11.67
CA ARG A 174 18.86 11.92 11.31
C ARG A 174 17.36 11.88 11.05
N LYS A 175 16.89 10.86 10.31
CA LYS A 175 15.46 10.65 10.05
C LYS A 175 14.70 10.26 11.32
N LEU A 176 15.31 9.42 12.16
CA LEU A 176 14.73 9.01 13.44
C LEU A 176 14.60 10.21 14.39
N CYS A 177 15.62 11.06 14.48
CA CYS A 177 15.58 12.27 15.31
C CYS A 177 14.50 13.24 14.85
N ALA A 178 14.30 13.41 13.54
CA ALA A 178 13.24 14.25 13.00
C ALA A 178 11.85 13.78 13.48
N TYR A 179 11.58 12.47 13.41
CA TYR A 179 10.35 11.86 13.92
C TYR A 179 10.14 12.16 15.42
N PHE A 180 11.14 11.89 16.26
CA PHE A 180 11.01 12.14 17.70
C PHE A 180 10.90 13.62 18.06
N MET A 181 11.51 14.51 17.26
CA MET A 181 11.39 15.96 17.45
C MET A 181 9.99 16.49 17.10
N GLU A 182 9.27 15.83 16.20
CA GLU A 182 7.90 16.16 15.82
C GLU A 182 6.90 15.59 16.83
N ASP A 183 7.00 14.30 17.14
CA ASP A 183 5.97 13.58 17.92
C ASP A 183 6.26 13.49 19.42
N TYR A 184 7.51 13.71 19.86
CA TYR A 184 7.95 13.55 21.25
C TYR A 184 8.74 14.76 21.79
N ARG A 185 8.49 15.95 21.23
CA ARG A 185 9.25 17.18 21.49
C ARG A 185 9.39 17.51 22.98
N GLU A 186 8.29 17.49 23.73
CA GLU A 186 8.28 17.86 25.16
C GLU A 186 9.18 16.94 25.99
N LYS A 187 9.13 15.64 25.71
CA LYS A 187 9.91 14.60 26.39
C LYS A 187 11.40 14.70 26.05
N LEU A 188 11.73 15.01 24.80
CA LEU A 188 13.11 15.29 24.38
C LEU A 188 13.70 16.53 25.07
N VAL A 189 12.90 17.59 25.20
CA VAL A 189 13.31 18.82 25.90
C VAL A 189 13.64 18.53 27.37
N GLU A 190 12.84 17.72 28.04
CA GLU A 190 13.09 17.30 29.43
C GLU A 190 14.39 16.48 29.57
N LEU A 191 14.58 15.48 28.71
CA LEU A 191 15.77 14.59 28.71
C LEU A 191 17.08 15.37 28.43
N ILE A 192 17.05 16.29 27.48
CA ILE A 192 18.22 17.08 27.10
C ILE A 192 18.54 18.14 28.16
N ARG A 193 17.53 18.70 28.84
CA ARG A 193 17.72 19.62 29.98
C ARG A 193 18.37 18.92 31.18
N MET A 194 18.01 17.67 31.47
CA MET A 194 18.64 16.89 32.55
C MET A 194 20.12 16.60 32.26
N ASN A 195 20.50 16.34 31.00
CA ASN A 195 21.89 16.15 30.60
C ASN A 195 22.73 17.45 30.59
N LYS A 196 22.11 18.64 30.64
CA LYS A 196 22.84 19.94 30.67
C LYS A 196 23.56 20.20 32.00
N LYS A 197 23.21 19.50 33.09
CA LYS A 197 23.84 19.69 34.41
C LYS A 197 25.19 18.99 34.61
N ASN A 198 25.62 18.12 33.68
CA ASN A 198 26.80 17.26 33.89
C ASN A 198 27.97 17.47 32.91
N SER A 199 27.95 18.48 32.04
CA SER A 199 29.07 18.70 31.11
C SER A 199 29.17 20.18 30.69
N GLN A 200 30.01 20.94 31.41
CA GLN A 200 30.56 22.21 30.96
C GLN A 200 32.08 22.17 31.14
N SER A 201 32.79 22.06 30.03
CA SER A 201 34.14 22.61 29.81
C SER A 201 34.52 22.45 28.34
N ASP A 202 34.82 23.59 27.70
CA ASP A 202 35.65 23.81 26.51
C ASP A 202 35.10 23.29 25.15
N GLU A 203 35.18 23.98 24.01
CA GLU A 203 36.19 24.93 23.53
C GLU A 203 35.68 25.72 22.30
N GLN A 204 36.47 26.72 21.89
CA GLN A 204 36.17 27.81 20.96
C GLN A 204 36.30 27.47 19.45
N ASN A 205 35.55 28.26 18.65
CA ASN A 205 35.85 28.81 17.32
C ASN A 205 36.37 27.92 16.17
N SER A 206 35.62 27.90 15.05
CA SER A 206 36.00 28.60 13.79
C SER A 206 35.05 28.26 12.63
N GLU A 207 34.56 29.27 11.92
CA GLU A 207 33.86 29.16 10.62
C GLU A 207 34.86 29.10 9.45
N PRO A 208 34.41 28.61 8.28
CA PRO A 208 34.44 29.52 7.14
C PRO A 208 33.19 29.50 6.24
N ASP A 209 33.00 30.67 5.66
CA ASP A 209 31.98 31.19 4.76
C ASP A 209 32.20 30.73 3.30
N ILE A 210 31.16 30.24 2.60
CA ILE A 210 31.11 30.17 1.12
C ILE A 210 29.69 30.45 0.61
N ARG A 211 29.54 31.61 -0.06
CA ARG A 211 28.38 32.03 -0.85
C ARG A 211 28.31 31.29 -2.20
N ILE A 212 27.12 30.85 -2.60
CA ILE A 212 26.81 30.44 -3.98
C ILE A 212 25.55 31.18 -4.46
N SER A 213 25.69 31.91 -5.57
CA SER A 213 24.63 32.60 -6.30
C SER A 213 23.77 31.61 -7.09
N LYS A 214 22.44 31.74 -6.98
CA LYS A 214 21.46 30.98 -7.79
C LYS A 214 21.13 31.76 -9.07
N GLY A 215 21.47 31.18 -10.21
CA GLY A 215 20.95 31.59 -11.52
C GLY A 215 19.50 31.14 -11.69
N ARG A 216 18.66 32.03 -12.24
CA ARG A 216 17.28 31.77 -12.66
C ARG A 216 17.29 31.07 -14.03
N ILE A 217 16.42 30.08 -14.19
CA ILE A 217 16.04 29.52 -15.49
C ILE A 217 14.54 29.79 -15.65
N ASP A 218 14.21 30.57 -16.68
CA ASP A 218 12.85 30.81 -17.14
C ASP A 218 12.29 29.55 -17.80
N SER A 219 11.08 29.15 -17.38
CA SER A 219 10.31 28.07 -18.00
C SER A 219 9.19 28.67 -18.86
N ILE A 220 9.17 28.25 -20.12
CA ILE A 220 8.22 28.60 -21.16
C ILE A 220 6.87 27.94 -20.87
N GLU A 221 5.80 28.73 -20.81
CA GLU A 221 4.41 28.27 -20.75
C GLU A 221 3.95 27.76 -22.12
N TYR A 222 3.37 26.55 -22.13
CA TYR A 222 2.48 26.09 -23.19
C TYR A 222 1.06 26.09 -22.63
N GLN A 223 0.17 26.87 -23.24
CA GLN A 223 -1.28 26.74 -23.09
C GLN A 223 -1.83 25.94 -24.28
N GLU A 224 -2.68 24.94 -24.00
CA GLU A 224 -3.98 24.82 -24.66
C GLU A 224 -4.88 23.88 -23.85
N SER A 225 -6.05 24.40 -23.48
CA SER A 225 -7.03 23.83 -22.56
C SER A 225 -8.00 22.89 -23.29
N VAL A 226 -7.78 21.59 -23.16
CA VAL A 226 -8.89 20.62 -23.06
C VAL A 226 -9.41 20.75 -21.63
N ASP A 227 -10.73 20.77 -21.42
CA ASP A 227 -11.29 20.82 -20.06
C ASP A 227 -10.71 19.65 -19.25
N HIS A 228 -9.75 19.93 -18.37
CA HIS A 228 -8.88 18.96 -17.71
C HIS A 228 -9.61 18.13 -16.64
N ASN A 229 -10.94 18.12 -16.67
CA ASN A 229 -11.77 17.65 -15.60
C ASN A 229 -12.84 16.63 -16.03
N ASP A 230 -12.87 16.20 -17.30
CA ASP A 230 -13.73 15.09 -17.69
C ASP A 230 -13.18 13.77 -17.13
N ASP A 231 -14.04 13.04 -16.44
CA ASP A 231 -13.70 11.75 -15.85
C ASP A 231 -13.64 10.67 -16.94
N ILE A 232 -13.15 9.49 -16.57
CA ILE A 232 -13.13 8.32 -17.45
C ILE A 232 -14.16 7.32 -16.99
N ALA A 233 -15.03 6.90 -17.90
CA ALA A 233 -16.00 5.84 -17.69
C ALA A 233 -15.41 4.48 -18.06
N ILE A 234 -15.76 3.45 -17.28
CA ILE A 234 -15.64 2.05 -17.66
C ILE A 234 -16.94 1.66 -18.35
N ILE A 235 -16.88 1.39 -19.65
CA ILE A 235 -18.05 1.11 -20.50
C ILE A 235 -18.15 -0.34 -20.98
N GLY A 236 -17.16 -1.16 -20.64
CA GLY A 236 -17.12 -2.58 -20.95
C GLY A 236 -16.24 -3.31 -19.96
N ILE A 237 -16.57 -4.57 -19.68
CA ILE A 237 -15.82 -5.44 -18.78
C ILE A 237 -15.97 -6.90 -19.24
N SER A 238 -14.88 -7.66 -19.22
CA SER A 238 -14.88 -9.10 -19.43
C SER A 238 -13.69 -9.74 -18.72
N GLY A 239 -13.80 -11.00 -18.34
CA GLY A 239 -12.70 -11.71 -17.70
C GLY A 239 -13.02 -13.16 -17.39
N LYS A 240 -11.95 -13.93 -17.19
CA LYS A 240 -11.97 -15.35 -16.87
C LYS A 240 -11.04 -15.61 -15.68
N TYR A 241 -11.52 -16.38 -14.72
CA TYR A 241 -10.87 -16.62 -13.42
C TYR A 241 -11.04 -18.09 -13.00
N PRO A 242 -10.33 -18.56 -11.95
CA PRO A 242 -10.51 -19.91 -11.46
C PRO A 242 -11.97 -20.20 -11.11
N MET A 243 -12.50 -21.30 -11.66
CA MET A 243 -13.91 -21.70 -11.53
C MET A 243 -14.94 -20.65 -11.99
N ALA A 244 -14.57 -19.74 -12.90
CA ALA A 244 -15.46 -18.74 -13.49
C ALA A 244 -15.07 -18.44 -14.94
N GLU A 245 -15.94 -18.80 -15.88
CA GLU A 245 -15.72 -18.57 -17.32
C GLU A 245 -16.05 -17.12 -17.75
N ASN A 246 -16.75 -16.38 -16.89
CA ASN A 246 -17.19 -14.99 -17.11
C ASN A 246 -17.31 -14.23 -15.77
N ILE A 247 -17.62 -12.92 -15.85
CA ILE A 247 -17.70 -12.04 -14.67
C ILE A 247 -18.93 -12.32 -13.80
N GLU A 248 -20.00 -12.86 -14.36
CA GLU A 248 -21.21 -13.24 -13.64
C GLU A 248 -20.94 -14.46 -12.73
N GLU A 249 -20.27 -15.48 -13.25
CA GLU A 249 -19.81 -16.62 -12.46
C GLU A 249 -18.79 -16.21 -11.40
N PHE A 250 -17.89 -15.28 -11.75
CA PHE A 250 -16.93 -14.74 -10.80
C PHE A 250 -17.63 -14.01 -9.64
N TRP A 251 -18.65 -13.22 -9.94
CA TRP A 251 -19.48 -12.56 -8.94
C TRP A 251 -20.19 -13.55 -8.02
N GLU A 252 -20.78 -14.61 -8.56
CA GLU A 252 -21.42 -15.64 -7.73
C GLU A 252 -20.41 -16.38 -6.84
N ASN A 253 -19.20 -16.64 -7.32
CA ASN A 253 -18.12 -17.21 -6.50
C ASN A 253 -17.75 -16.27 -5.33
N LEU A 254 -17.59 -14.96 -5.59
CA LEU A 254 -17.29 -13.96 -4.56
C LEU A 254 -18.40 -13.87 -3.52
N LYS A 255 -19.65 -13.77 -3.96
CA LYS A 255 -20.85 -13.68 -3.11
C LYS A 255 -21.02 -14.91 -2.21
N GLN A 256 -20.59 -16.08 -2.65
CA GLN A 256 -20.63 -17.32 -1.87
C GLN A 256 -19.40 -17.52 -0.97
N GLY A 257 -18.38 -16.65 -1.08
CA GLY A 257 -17.11 -16.84 -0.37
C GLY A 257 -16.38 -18.12 -0.81
N LYS A 258 -16.52 -18.50 -2.07
CA LYS A 258 -16.00 -19.76 -2.60
C LYS A 258 -14.48 -19.72 -2.74
N ASP A 259 -13.81 -20.69 -2.12
CA ASP A 259 -12.39 -20.89 -2.35
C ASP A 259 -12.16 -21.68 -3.65
N CYS A 260 -11.46 -21.07 -4.60
CA CYS A 260 -11.21 -21.61 -5.94
C CYS A 260 -9.77 -22.13 -6.10
N ILE A 261 -9.08 -22.44 -5.00
CA ILE A 261 -7.73 -23.01 -5.02
C ILE A 261 -7.78 -24.53 -5.05
N GLU A 262 -6.97 -25.12 -5.92
CA GLU A 262 -6.83 -26.55 -6.09
C GLU A 262 -5.35 -26.95 -6.25
N GLU A 263 -5.08 -28.26 -6.25
CA GLU A 263 -3.74 -28.74 -6.61
C GLU A 263 -3.46 -28.50 -8.10
N ILE A 264 -2.19 -28.34 -8.48
CA ILE A 264 -1.78 -28.21 -9.88
C ILE A 264 -2.41 -29.35 -10.72
N PRO A 265 -3.25 -29.03 -11.72
CA PRO A 265 -3.91 -30.03 -12.55
C PRO A 265 -2.91 -30.87 -13.33
N LYS A 266 -3.24 -32.14 -13.55
CA LYS A 266 -2.35 -33.09 -14.27
C LYS A 266 -2.12 -32.68 -15.72
N GLU A 267 -3.09 -31.97 -16.29
CA GLU A 267 -3.08 -31.42 -17.64
C GLU A 267 -2.00 -30.33 -17.80
N ARG A 268 -1.52 -29.73 -16.70
CA ARG A 268 -0.41 -28.77 -16.72
C ARG A 268 0.94 -29.48 -16.69
N TRP A 269 1.20 -30.18 -15.59
CA TRP A 269 2.33 -31.08 -15.41
C TRP A 269 2.14 -31.95 -14.16
N ASP A 270 2.90 -33.03 -14.04
CA ASP A 270 2.94 -33.83 -12.81
C ASP A 270 3.81 -33.13 -11.76
N TYR A 271 3.18 -32.34 -10.88
CA TYR A 271 3.87 -31.55 -9.86
C TYR A 271 4.70 -32.41 -8.89
N ARG A 272 4.37 -33.70 -8.73
CA ARG A 272 5.07 -34.63 -7.82
C ARG A 272 6.55 -34.79 -8.16
N LYS A 273 6.93 -34.56 -9.43
CA LYS A 273 8.33 -34.59 -9.89
C LYS A 273 9.18 -33.44 -9.35
N TYR A 274 8.53 -32.35 -8.94
CA TYR A 274 9.18 -31.12 -8.48
C TYR A 274 8.90 -30.83 -7.01
N PHE A 275 7.98 -31.56 -6.38
CA PHE A 275 7.49 -31.24 -5.04
C PHE A 275 8.35 -31.85 -3.93
N ASN A 276 8.71 -31.03 -2.95
CA ASN A 276 9.26 -31.48 -1.68
C ASN A 276 8.69 -30.61 -0.55
N PRO A 277 8.05 -31.18 0.48
CA PRO A 277 7.45 -30.40 1.55
C PRO A 277 8.47 -29.61 2.40
N ASP A 278 9.76 -29.97 2.36
CA ASP A 278 10.82 -29.19 3.01
C ASP A 278 11.13 -27.90 2.23
N LYS A 279 10.76 -26.76 2.82
CA LYS A 279 11.03 -25.40 2.28
C LYS A 279 12.50 -25.12 1.97
N ASN A 280 13.43 -25.86 2.57
CA ASN A 280 14.87 -25.64 2.38
C ASN A 280 15.48 -26.59 1.34
N ASN A 281 14.70 -27.51 0.79
CA ASN A 281 15.17 -28.38 -0.27
C ASN A 281 15.37 -27.58 -1.57
N LYS A 282 16.59 -27.60 -2.10
CA LYS A 282 16.94 -26.81 -3.30
C LYS A 282 16.43 -27.51 -4.57
N GLY A 283 16.02 -26.72 -5.55
CA GLY A 283 15.61 -27.24 -6.87
C GLY A 283 14.23 -27.92 -6.87
N THR A 284 13.47 -27.80 -5.78
CA THR A 284 12.10 -28.28 -5.65
C THR A 284 11.17 -27.14 -5.25
N THR A 285 9.87 -27.37 -5.38
CA THR A 285 8.83 -26.50 -4.85
C THR A 285 8.19 -27.14 -3.63
N TYR A 286 7.92 -26.35 -2.61
CA TYR A 286 7.24 -26.81 -1.39
C TYR A 286 5.73 -26.59 -1.43
N SER A 287 5.20 -26.08 -2.54
CA SER A 287 3.77 -25.84 -2.72
C SER A 287 3.29 -26.48 -4.01
N LYS A 288 2.02 -26.88 -4.00
CA LYS A 288 1.34 -27.56 -5.10
C LYS A 288 -0.02 -26.93 -5.39
N TRP A 289 -0.31 -25.79 -4.78
CA TRP A 289 -1.61 -25.14 -4.79
C TRP A 289 -1.64 -23.98 -5.78
N GLY A 290 -2.77 -23.77 -6.45
CA GLY A 290 -2.98 -22.65 -7.36
C GLY A 290 -4.45 -22.44 -7.69
N GLY A 291 -4.78 -21.26 -8.18
CA GLY A 291 -6.04 -21.02 -8.88
C GLY A 291 -5.84 -21.22 -10.38
N PHE A 292 -6.60 -22.12 -11.00
CA PHE A 292 -6.42 -22.46 -12.42
C PHE A 292 -7.67 -22.19 -13.23
N ILE A 293 -7.46 -21.65 -14.42
CA ILE A 293 -8.49 -21.52 -15.45
C ILE A 293 -8.59 -22.85 -16.20
N LYS A 294 -9.83 -23.26 -16.51
CA LYS A 294 -10.08 -24.45 -17.32
C LYS A 294 -9.74 -24.18 -18.79
N ASP A 295 -9.35 -25.26 -19.48
CA ASP A 295 -9.25 -25.26 -20.94
C ASP A 295 -8.32 -24.17 -21.49
N VAL A 296 -7.22 -23.90 -20.78
CA VAL A 296 -6.21 -22.89 -21.14
C VAL A 296 -5.60 -23.10 -22.54
N ASP A 297 -5.65 -24.34 -23.03
CA ASP A 297 -5.13 -24.75 -24.34
C ASP A 297 -6.14 -24.56 -25.47
N LYS A 298 -7.43 -24.35 -25.15
CA LYS A 298 -8.50 -24.17 -26.13
C LYS A 298 -8.51 -22.74 -26.66
N PHE A 299 -8.79 -22.61 -27.95
CA PHE A 299 -8.85 -21.35 -28.69
C PHE A 299 -9.57 -21.61 -30.01
N ASP A 300 -10.34 -20.65 -30.52
CA ASP A 300 -10.92 -20.70 -31.88
C ASP A 300 -10.06 -19.91 -32.87
N PRO A 301 -9.01 -20.51 -33.47
CA PRO A 301 -8.07 -19.76 -34.30
C PRO A 301 -8.70 -19.28 -35.60
N LEU A 302 -9.63 -20.04 -36.19
CA LEU A 302 -10.21 -19.71 -37.49
C LEU A 302 -11.12 -18.49 -37.39
N PHE A 303 -11.83 -18.34 -36.27
CA PHE A 303 -12.60 -17.14 -35.97
C PHE A 303 -11.73 -15.87 -36.02
N PHE A 304 -10.50 -15.95 -35.48
CA PHE A 304 -9.56 -14.84 -35.46
C PHE A 304 -8.66 -14.75 -36.71
N ASN A 305 -8.98 -15.48 -37.79
CA ASN A 305 -8.16 -15.56 -39.01
C ASN A 305 -6.71 -16.03 -38.76
N ILE A 306 -6.52 -16.90 -37.77
CA ILE A 306 -5.24 -17.48 -37.39
C ILE A 306 -5.23 -18.94 -37.86
N SER A 307 -4.13 -19.38 -38.47
CA SER A 307 -4.02 -20.80 -38.85
C SER A 307 -3.84 -21.68 -37.60
N PRO A 308 -4.35 -22.93 -37.58
CA PRO A 308 -4.13 -23.84 -36.44
C PRO A 308 -2.64 -24.02 -36.09
N LYS A 309 -1.78 -24.04 -37.10
CA LYS A 309 -0.32 -24.15 -36.92
C LYS A 309 0.29 -22.92 -36.26
N GLU A 310 -0.21 -21.72 -36.55
CA GLU A 310 0.21 -20.50 -35.85
C GLU A 310 -0.28 -20.51 -34.41
N ALA A 311 -1.53 -20.92 -34.17
CA ALA A 311 -2.13 -20.96 -32.84
C ALA A 311 -1.38 -21.91 -31.87
N GLU A 312 -0.85 -23.03 -32.36
CA GLU A 312 0.03 -23.91 -31.59
C GLU A 312 1.34 -23.24 -31.14
N LEU A 313 1.81 -22.23 -31.87
CA LEU A 313 3.03 -21.49 -31.54
C LEU A 313 2.76 -20.28 -30.64
N MET A 314 1.49 -19.85 -30.55
CA MET A 314 1.07 -18.70 -29.76
C MET A 314 0.98 -19.03 -28.27
N ASP A 315 1.53 -18.14 -27.45
CA ASP A 315 1.33 -18.17 -26.00
C ASP A 315 -0.18 -18.16 -25.68
N PRO A 316 -0.69 -19.09 -24.86
CA PRO A 316 -2.09 -19.09 -24.41
C PRO A 316 -2.55 -17.76 -23.82
N GLN A 317 -1.64 -16.95 -23.26
CA GLN A 317 -1.96 -15.61 -22.76
C GLN A 317 -2.44 -14.67 -23.88
N GLU A 318 -1.81 -14.73 -25.05
CA GLU A 318 -2.22 -13.93 -26.22
C GLU A 318 -3.59 -14.39 -26.74
N ARG A 319 -3.81 -15.70 -26.79
CA ARG A 319 -5.06 -16.32 -27.25
C ARG A 319 -6.25 -15.94 -26.36
N LEU A 320 -6.13 -16.18 -25.06
CA LEU A 320 -7.19 -15.86 -24.09
C LEU A 320 -7.44 -14.36 -23.98
N PHE A 321 -6.40 -13.53 -24.12
CA PHE A 321 -6.58 -12.08 -24.12
C PHE A 321 -7.38 -11.62 -25.34
N LEU A 322 -7.14 -12.19 -26.52
CA LEU A 322 -7.89 -11.90 -27.74
C LEU A 322 -9.37 -12.28 -27.63
N GLU A 323 -9.68 -13.46 -27.07
CA GLU A 323 -11.06 -13.85 -26.76
C GLU A 323 -11.72 -12.92 -25.74
N THR A 324 -10.99 -12.53 -24.68
CA THR A 324 -11.52 -11.65 -23.64
C THR A 324 -11.79 -10.23 -24.17
N VAL A 325 -10.94 -9.72 -25.05
CA VAL A 325 -11.18 -8.43 -25.73
C VAL A 325 -12.43 -8.53 -26.61
N TRP A 326 -12.58 -9.61 -27.39
CA TRP A 326 -13.78 -9.82 -28.20
C TRP A 326 -15.05 -9.75 -27.34
N ASN A 327 -15.10 -10.52 -26.25
CA ASN A 327 -16.24 -10.54 -25.34
C ASN A 327 -16.51 -9.17 -24.69
N CYS A 328 -15.47 -8.41 -24.35
CA CYS A 328 -15.60 -7.07 -23.81
C CYS A 328 -16.23 -6.10 -24.83
N LEU A 329 -15.79 -6.16 -26.08
CA LEU A 329 -16.30 -5.33 -27.17
C LEU A 329 -17.74 -5.69 -27.55
N GLU A 330 -18.07 -6.98 -27.57
CA GLU A 330 -19.43 -7.48 -27.80
C GLU A 330 -20.38 -7.01 -26.68
N GLY A 331 -19.98 -7.19 -25.41
CA GLY A 331 -20.78 -6.78 -24.25
C GLY A 331 -20.92 -5.25 -24.08
N SER A 332 -20.03 -4.46 -24.69
CA SER A 332 -20.10 -2.98 -24.67
C SER A 332 -20.75 -2.37 -25.91
N GLY A 333 -21.12 -3.16 -26.92
CA GLY A 333 -21.76 -2.66 -28.13
C GLY A 333 -20.82 -1.94 -29.11
N TYR A 334 -19.53 -2.30 -29.10
CA TYR A 334 -18.50 -1.76 -29.99
C TYR A 334 -17.94 -2.84 -30.93
N PRO A 335 -18.67 -3.20 -32.01
CA PRO A 335 -18.20 -4.20 -32.96
C PRO A 335 -16.93 -3.73 -33.68
N LYS A 336 -16.13 -4.69 -34.15
CA LYS A 336 -14.87 -4.47 -34.87
C LYS A 336 -14.96 -3.37 -35.95
N ASP A 337 -15.97 -3.43 -36.82
CA ASP A 337 -16.13 -2.47 -37.93
C ASP A 337 -16.38 -1.03 -37.46
N ARG A 338 -16.87 -0.83 -36.23
CA ARG A 338 -17.05 0.50 -35.62
C ARG A 338 -15.74 1.07 -35.09
N LEU A 339 -14.75 0.21 -34.80
CA LEU A 339 -13.47 0.60 -34.20
C LEU A 339 -12.31 0.61 -35.20
N ALA A 340 -12.42 -0.14 -36.30
CA ALA A 340 -11.38 -0.22 -37.33
C ALA A 340 -10.96 1.18 -37.83
N GLY A 341 -9.65 1.40 -37.92
CA GLY A 341 -9.01 2.65 -38.33
C GLY A 341 -9.05 3.78 -37.29
N LYS A 342 -9.54 3.53 -36.06
CA LYS A 342 -9.64 4.57 -35.01
C LYS A 342 -8.49 4.49 -34.02
N ASP A 343 -8.24 5.63 -33.37
CA ASP A 343 -7.27 5.78 -32.27
C ASP A 343 -7.80 5.19 -30.97
N VAL A 344 -7.90 3.86 -30.94
CA VAL A 344 -8.22 3.06 -29.75
C VAL A 344 -6.93 2.45 -29.23
N GLY A 345 -6.58 2.79 -27.98
CA GLY A 345 -5.39 2.24 -27.34
C GLY A 345 -5.61 0.82 -26.79
N VAL A 346 -4.53 0.04 -26.71
CA VAL A 346 -4.48 -1.29 -26.09
C VAL A 346 -3.35 -1.31 -25.07
N PHE A 347 -3.69 -1.49 -23.79
CA PHE A 347 -2.75 -1.49 -22.68
C PHE A 347 -2.88 -2.79 -21.88
N VAL A 348 -1.83 -3.61 -21.87
CA VAL A 348 -1.89 -4.96 -21.29
C VAL A 348 -0.84 -5.14 -20.21
N GLY A 349 -1.28 -5.50 -19.00
CA GLY A 349 -0.39 -5.94 -17.93
C GLY A 349 -0.04 -7.42 -18.05
N VAL A 350 1.25 -7.74 -18.08
CA VAL A 350 1.77 -9.13 -18.14
C VAL A 350 3.14 -9.20 -17.47
N MET A 351 3.43 -10.29 -16.74
CA MET A 351 4.68 -10.45 -15.99
C MET A 351 5.45 -11.73 -16.36
N TYR A 352 4.78 -12.81 -16.76
CA TYR A 352 5.43 -14.10 -16.99
C TYR A 352 5.24 -14.59 -18.42
N GLY A 353 6.31 -15.03 -19.06
CA GLY A 353 6.29 -15.70 -20.37
C GLY A 353 6.73 -17.15 -20.22
N GLY A 354 5.86 -18.00 -19.69
CA GLY A 354 6.20 -19.40 -19.38
C GLY A 354 6.15 -20.33 -20.59
N TYR A 355 5.38 -19.99 -21.62
CA TYR A 355 5.13 -20.89 -22.76
C TYR A 355 6.36 -21.14 -23.61
N GLN A 356 7.19 -20.11 -23.83
CA GLN A 356 8.46 -20.23 -24.58
C GLN A 356 9.42 -21.31 -24.03
N LEU A 357 9.32 -21.66 -22.74
CA LEU A 357 10.16 -22.68 -22.12
C LEU A 357 9.91 -24.07 -22.70
N TYR A 358 8.69 -24.36 -23.16
CA TYR A 358 8.39 -25.61 -23.86
C TYR A 358 9.13 -25.73 -25.20
N GLY A 359 9.47 -24.62 -25.86
CA GLY A 359 10.30 -24.65 -27.07
C GLY A 359 11.71 -25.16 -26.77
N ILE A 360 12.27 -24.78 -25.61
CA ILE A 360 13.56 -25.28 -25.13
C ILE A 360 13.47 -26.77 -24.80
N ASP A 361 12.41 -27.19 -24.10
CA ASP A 361 12.18 -28.60 -23.77
C ASP A 361 12.07 -29.48 -25.02
N GLU A 362 11.37 -29.01 -26.05
CA GLU A 362 11.23 -29.71 -27.33
C GLU A 362 12.55 -29.76 -28.10
N CYS A 363 13.32 -28.67 -28.13
CA CYS A 363 14.65 -28.66 -28.73
C CYS A 363 15.58 -29.68 -28.06
N ASN A 364 15.52 -29.82 -26.72
CA ASN A 364 16.27 -30.82 -25.97
C ASN A 364 15.87 -32.27 -26.30
N LYS A 365 14.65 -32.49 -26.80
CA LYS A 365 14.17 -33.78 -27.31
C LYS A 365 14.49 -34.01 -28.79
N GLY A 366 15.15 -33.05 -29.45
CA GLY A 366 15.47 -33.08 -30.88
C GLY A 366 14.41 -32.48 -31.81
N ASN A 367 13.31 -31.95 -31.25
CA ASN A 367 12.27 -31.26 -32.01
C ASN A 367 12.62 -29.77 -32.10
N MET A 368 13.22 -29.36 -33.21
CA MET A 368 13.63 -27.97 -33.42
C MET A 368 12.42 -27.05 -33.65
N ILE A 369 11.92 -26.45 -32.57
CA ILE A 369 10.78 -25.54 -32.55
C ILE A 369 11.08 -24.33 -31.66
N ALA A 370 10.67 -23.14 -32.11
CA ALA A 370 10.75 -21.92 -31.34
C ALA A 370 9.33 -21.49 -30.96
N LEU A 371 9.03 -21.51 -29.66
CA LEU A 371 7.82 -20.90 -29.11
C LEU A 371 8.16 -19.51 -28.62
N ASN A 372 7.26 -18.55 -28.85
CA ASN A 372 7.47 -17.15 -28.50
C ASN A 372 6.41 -16.69 -27.48
N SER A 373 6.87 -16.08 -26.38
CA SER A 373 6.03 -15.46 -25.34
C SER A 373 6.27 -13.95 -25.29
N SER A 374 6.42 -13.30 -26.45
CA SER A 374 6.62 -11.85 -26.55
C SER A 374 5.43 -11.11 -25.96
N PHE A 375 5.65 -10.37 -24.88
CA PHE A 375 4.59 -9.58 -24.23
C PHE A 375 3.95 -8.58 -25.18
N ALA A 376 4.77 -7.91 -26.00
CA ALA A 376 4.29 -6.97 -27.01
C ALA A 376 3.31 -7.60 -28.02
N SER A 377 3.44 -8.91 -28.28
CA SER A 377 2.52 -9.65 -29.16
C SER A 377 1.10 -9.62 -28.61
N ILE A 378 0.92 -9.67 -27.29
CA ILE A 378 -0.40 -9.66 -26.65
C ILE A 378 -1.15 -8.37 -26.98
N ALA A 379 -0.52 -7.20 -26.87
CA ALA A 379 -1.17 -5.93 -27.23
C ALA A 379 -1.30 -5.80 -28.76
N ASN A 380 -0.20 -6.06 -29.49
CA ASN A 380 -0.15 -5.85 -30.93
C ASN A 380 -1.10 -6.76 -31.72
N ARG A 381 -1.37 -7.98 -31.23
CA ARG A 381 -2.33 -8.89 -31.87
C ARG A 381 -3.74 -8.31 -31.84
N ILE A 382 -4.11 -7.65 -30.75
CA ILE A 382 -5.40 -6.97 -30.62
C ILE A 382 -5.46 -5.80 -31.60
N SER A 383 -4.46 -4.91 -31.56
CA SER A 383 -4.41 -3.77 -32.48
C SER A 383 -4.44 -4.21 -33.95
N TYR A 384 -3.70 -5.26 -34.29
CA TYR A 384 -3.69 -5.81 -35.64
C TYR A 384 -5.05 -6.42 -36.03
N TYR A 385 -5.63 -7.28 -35.19
CA TYR A 385 -6.85 -7.99 -35.54
C TYR A 385 -8.06 -7.06 -35.65
N PHE A 386 -8.16 -6.05 -34.78
CA PHE A 386 -9.26 -5.09 -34.77
C PHE A 386 -8.98 -3.81 -35.58
N ASP A 387 -7.81 -3.69 -36.20
CA ASP A 387 -7.35 -2.50 -36.94
C ASP A 387 -7.38 -1.22 -36.08
N LEU A 388 -6.82 -1.28 -34.87
CA LEU A 388 -6.77 -0.16 -33.93
C LEU A 388 -5.45 0.60 -34.07
N HIS A 389 -5.52 1.91 -34.25
CA HIS A 389 -4.37 2.77 -34.61
C HIS A 389 -3.82 3.56 -33.42
N GLY A 390 -4.40 3.39 -32.23
CA GLY A 390 -3.95 4.03 -31.00
C GLY A 390 -2.71 3.39 -30.38
N THR A 391 -2.35 3.86 -29.17
CA THR A 391 -1.22 3.32 -28.39
C THR A 391 -1.36 1.81 -28.19
N SER A 392 -0.36 0.99 -28.57
CA SER A 392 -0.33 -0.45 -28.28
C SER A 392 0.85 -0.78 -27.38
N LEU A 393 0.58 -1.14 -26.12
CA LEU A 393 1.60 -1.26 -25.08
C LEU A 393 1.38 -2.46 -24.16
N SER A 394 2.45 -3.19 -23.90
CA SER A 394 2.52 -4.19 -22.83
C SER A 394 3.39 -3.70 -21.69
N ILE A 395 2.94 -3.89 -20.46
CA ILE A 395 3.56 -3.35 -19.25
C ILE A 395 3.86 -4.49 -18.28
N ASP A 396 5.10 -4.50 -17.78
CA ASP A 396 5.51 -5.34 -16.66
C ASP A 396 5.99 -4.47 -15.49
N THR A 397 5.11 -4.31 -14.50
CA THR A 397 5.46 -3.83 -13.15
C THR A 397 5.10 -4.89 -12.12
N MET A 398 5.27 -6.16 -12.47
CA MET A 398 4.91 -7.32 -11.65
C MET A 398 3.42 -7.37 -11.27
N CYS A 399 3.09 -7.46 -9.98
CA CYS A 399 1.72 -7.62 -9.50
C CYS A 399 0.82 -6.40 -9.78
N SER A 400 1.39 -5.23 -10.06
CA SER A 400 0.63 -4.00 -10.33
C SER A 400 0.44 -3.70 -11.82
N SER A 401 0.92 -4.56 -12.73
CA SER A 401 0.96 -4.29 -14.18
C SER A 401 -0.36 -3.80 -14.76
N THR A 402 -1.49 -4.40 -14.40
CA THR A 402 -2.82 -4.01 -14.90
C THR A 402 -3.24 -2.61 -14.44
N LEU A 403 -2.92 -2.22 -13.20
CA LEU A 403 -3.25 -0.87 -12.70
C LEU A 403 -2.28 0.19 -13.23
N THR A 404 -1.03 -0.19 -13.53
CA THR A 404 -0.11 0.66 -14.29
C THR A 404 -0.63 0.89 -15.71
N ALA A 405 -1.11 -0.16 -16.39
CA ALA A 405 -1.76 -0.07 -17.70
C ALA A 405 -2.98 0.86 -17.66
N LEU A 406 -3.83 0.72 -16.64
CA LEU A 406 -4.97 1.60 -16.41
C LEU A 406 -4.56 3.06 -16.26
N HIS A 407 -3.54 3.34 -15.45
CA HIS A 407 -3.06 4.70 -15.25
C HIS A 407 -2.59 5.34 -16.57
N LEU A 408 -1.79 4.62 -17.37
CA LEU A 408 -1.28 5.12 -18.64
C LEU A 408 -2.40 5.34 -19.67
N ALA A 409 -3.35 4.41 -19.76
CA ALA A 409 -4.51 4.55 -20.63
C ALA A 409 -5.37 5.76 -20.25
N CYS A 410 -5.56 5.99 -18.94
CA CYS A 410 -6.27 7.16 -18.46
C CYS A 410 -5.57 8.46 -18.85
N GLU A 411 -4.24 8.53 -18.69
CA GLU A 411 -3.49 9.70 -19.11
C GLU A 411 -3.55 9.93 -20.62
N ASP A 412 -3.47 8.87 -21.42
CA ASP A 412 -3.52 9.00 -22.87
C ASP A 412 -4.90 9.45 -23.37
N ILE A 413 -6.00 8.96 -22.77
CA ILE A 413 -7.36 9.44 -23.08
C ILE A 413 -7.52 10.91 -22.68
N GLN A 414 -7.11 11.27 -21.46
CA GLN A 414 -7.23 12.66 -20.97
C GLN A 414 -6.39 13.65 -21.78
N LYS A 415 -5.28 13.20 -22.36
CA LYS A 415 -4.42 14.01 -23.25
C LYS A 415 -4.89 13.99 -24.71
N GLY A 416 -6.02 13.34 -25.02
CA GLY A 416 -6.56 13.25 -26.37
C GLY A 416 -5.73 12.41 -27.35
N LYS A 417 -4.82 11.56 -26.85
CA LYS A 417 -4.01 10.68 -27.72
C LYS A 417 -4.78 9.45 -28.19
N ASN A 418 -5.72 8.98 -27.38
CA ASN A 418 -6.64 7.90 -27.71
C ASN A 418 -8.05 8.35 -27.36
N HIS A 419 -9.05 8.04 -28.18
CA HIS A 419 -10.45 8.34 -27.87
C HIS A 419 -11.07 7.27 -26.96
N MET A 420 -10.60 6.03 -27.08
CA MET A 420 -10.99 4.90 -26.25
C MET A 420 -9.76 4.06 -25.92
N ALA A 421 -9.82 3.24 -24.87
CA ALA A 421 -8.73 2.31 -24.57
C ALA A 421 -9.25 0.98 -24.02
N LEU A 422 -8.74 -0.11 -24.57
CA LEU A 422 -8.79 -1.44 -23.98
C LEU A 422 -7.66 -1.55 -22.95
N VAL A 423 -8.03 -1.82 -21.71
CA VAL A 423 -7.07 -2.03 -20.62
C VAL A 423 -7.30 -3.39 -20.01
N GLY A 424 -6.26 -4.18 -19.86
CA GLY A 424 -6.41 -5.48 -19.25
C GLY A 424 -5.13 -6.05 -18.69
N GLY A 425 -5.21 -7.27 -18.20
CA GLY A 425 -4.05 -8.05 -17.83
C GLY A 425 -4.30 -9.53 -17.96
N VAL A 426 -3.23 -10.27 -18.15
CA VAL A 426 -3.25 -11.72 -18.29
C VAL A 426 -2.08 -12.33 -17.55
N ASN A 427 -2.35 -13.42 -16.82
CA ASN A 427 -1.33 -14.22 -16.17
C ASN A 427 -1.77 -15.67 -16.17
N LEU A 428 -0.92 -16.54 -16.72
CA LEU A 428 -1.11 -17.98 -16.70
C LEU A 428 0.04 -18.67 -15.97
N ILE A 429 -0.22 -19.90 -15.53
CA ILE A 429 0.71 -20.79 -14.87
C ILE A 429 0.93 -21.98 -15.79
N LEU A 430 1.84 -21.80 -16.74
CA LEU A 430 2.04 -22.75 -17.83
C LEU A 430 3.20 -23.73 -17.59
N HIS A 431 4.22 -23.36 -16.81
CA HIS A 431 5.44 -24.17 -16.69
C HIS A 431 5.90 -24.31 -15.21
N PRO A 432 6.41 -25.48 -14.77
CA PRO A 432 6.83 -25.73 -13.39
C PRO A 432 7.90 -24.76 -12.86
N ASN A 433 8.71 -24.18 -13.75
CA ASN A 433 9.73 -23.19 -13.39
C ASN A 433 9.17 -22.00 -12.58
N LYS A 434 7.90 -21.62 -12.80
CA LYS A 434 7.23 -20.59 -11.98
C LYS A 434 7.17 -20.97 -10.51
N TYR A 435 6.80 -22.21 -10.19
CA TYR A 435 6.73 -22.69 -8.80
C TYR A 435 8.12 -22.85 -8.18
N LEU A 436 9.13 -23.26 -8.96
CA LEU A 436 10.51 -23.31 -8.50
C LEU A 436 11.03 -21.91 -8.11
N LEU A 437 10.84 -20.92 -9.00
CA LEU A 437 11.22 -19.53 -8.76
C LEU A 437 10.57 -18.98 -7.48
N LEU A 438 9.26 -19.17 -7.35
CA LEU A 438 8.51 -18.63 -6.24
C LEU A 438 8.80 -19.34 -4.91
N SER A 439 9.06 -20.65 -4.93
CA SER A 439 9.52 -21.38 -3.75
C SER A 439 10.95 -20.99 -3.35
N GLN A 440 11.86 -20.78 -4.32
CA GLN A 440 13.20 -20.28 -4.04
C GLN A 440 13.16 -18.90 -3.37
N GLY A 441 12.25 -18.03 -3.81
CA GLY A 441 11.99 -16.73 -3.19
C GLY A 441 11.17 -16.77 -1.90
N LYS A 442 10.71 -17.97 -1.47
CA LYS A 442 9.83 -18.16 -0.31
C LYS A 442 8.54 -17.33 -0.35
N PHE A 443 8.01 -17.11 -1.55
CA PHE A 443 6.82 -16.28 -1.76
C PHE A 443 5.50 -17.04 -1.62
N ILE A 444 5.49 -18.35 -1.88
CA ILE A 444 4.27 -19.16 -1.88
C ILE A 444 3.91 -19.61 -0.46
N SER A 445 2.62 -19.67 -0.11
CA SER A 445 2.15 -20.29 1.13
C SER A 445 2.27 -21.81 1.13
N ILE A 446 2.46 -22.41 2.31
CA ILE A 446 2.52 -23.89 2.45
C ILE A 446 1.15 -24.51 2.22
N ASP A 447 0.15 -23.94 2.88
CA ASP A 447 -1.19 -24.50 2.96
C ASP A 447 -2.08 -24.15 1.77
N GLY A 448 -1.54 -23.39 0.81
CA GLY A 448 -2.27 -23.02 -0.38
C GLY A 448 -3.35 -22.02 -0.10
N ARG A 449 -3.17 -21.10 0.86
CA ARG A 449 -4.12 -20.02 1.11
C ARG A 449 -3.44 -18.65 1.15
N CYS A 450 -4.16 -17.64 0.65
CA CYS A 450 -3.86 -16.23 0.91
C CYS A 450 -4.67 -15.80 2.13
N LYS A 451 -4.07 -15.82 3.32
CA LYS A 451 -4.74 -15.42 4.57
C LYS A 451 -4.72 -13.91 4.74
N THR A 452 -5.38 -13.17 3.85
CA THR A 452 -5.39 -11.71 3.84
C THR A 452 -5.93 -11.19 5.18
N PHE A 453 -5.10 -10.47 5.94
CA PHE A 453 -5.37 -10.00 7.30
C PHE A 453 -5.64 -11.10 8.34
N GLY A 454 -5.39 -12.37 8.00
CA GLY A 454 -5.57 -13.52 8.88
C GLY A 454 -4.29 -13.92 9.61
N GLU A 455 -4.44 -14.49 10.80
CA GLU A 455 -3.31 -15.05 11.57
C GLU A 455 -2.61 -16.17 10.80
N GLY A 456 -1.27 -16.22 10.90
CA GLY A 456 -0.47 -17.29 10.31
C GLY A 456 -0.42 -17.27 8.77
N GLY A 457 -0.54 -16.10 8.15
CA GLY A 457 -0.22 -15.91 6.74
C GLY A 457 1.28 -16.06 6.49
N ASP A 458 1.68 -17.00 5.63
CA ASP A 458 3.08 -17.35 5.39
C ASP A 458 3.52 -17.22 3.92
N GLY A 459 2.68 -16.60 3.09
CA GLY A 459 2.89 -16.40 1.65
C GLY A 459 1.57 -16.18 0.91
N TYR A 460 1.63 -16.16 -0.42
CA TYR A 460 0.44 -16.11 -1.28
C TYR A 460 0.32 -17.38 -2.14
N VAL A 461 -0.79 -17.53 -2.84
CA VAL A 461 -1.03 -18.63 -3.78
C VAL A 461 -1.06 -18.08 -5.20
N PRO A 462 -0.23 -18.56 -6.13
CA PRO A 462 -0.32 -18.18 -7.52
C PRO A 462 -1.70 -18.52 -8.10
N SER A 463 -2.26 -17.60 -8.88
CA SER A 463 -3.53 -17.82 -9.58
C SER A 463 -3.41 -17.37 -11.02
N GLU A 464 -4.17 -18.02 -11.90
CA GLU A 464 -4.43 -17.61 -13.26
C GLU A 464 -5.55 -16.58 -13.32
N GLY A 465 -5.57 -15.79 -14.40
CA GLY A 465 -6.56 -14.74 -14.61
C GLY A 465 -6.34 -14.03 -15.95
N VAL A 466 -7.43 -13.70 -16.62
CA VAL A 466 -7.45 -12.72 -17.71
C VAL A 466 -8.63 -11.78 -17.52
N GLY A 467 -8.42 -10.48 -17.72
CA GLY A 467 -9.48 -9.49 -17.60
C GLY A 467 -9.20 -8.26 -18.46
N VAL A 468 -10.27 -7.68 -19.00
CA VAL A 468 -10.26 -6.51 -19.88
C VAL A 468 -11.39 -5.58 -19.49
N ILE A 469 -11.12 -4.28 -19.50
CA ILE A 469 -12.11 -3.21 -19.45
C ILE A 469 -11.94 -2.27 -20.64
N LEU A 470 -13.05 -1.67 -21.06
CA LEU A 470 -13.09 -0.66 -22.10
C LEU A 470 -13.32 0.72 -21.48
N LEU A 471 -12.45 1.66 -21.80
CA LEU A 471 -12.43 3.02 -21.26
C LEU A 471 -12.79 4.05 -22.31
N LYS A 472 -13.45 5.11 -21.85
CA LYS A 472 -13.82 6.27 -22.65
C LYS A 472 -14.00 7.49 -21.76
N LEU A 473 -13.90 8.70 -22.31
CA LEU A 473 -14.32 9.90 -21.60
C LEU A 473 -15.79 9.79 -21.15
N LEU A 474 -16.09 10.22 -19.93
CA LEU A 474 -17.43 10.10 -19.35
C LEU A 474 -18.45 10.87 -20.19
N SER A 475 -18.14 12.11 -20.60
CA SER A 475 -19.04 12.90 -21.44
C SER A 475 -19.36 12.23 -22.78
N GLU A 476 -18.38 11.56 -23.39
CA GLU A 476 -18.59 10.83 -24.64
C GLU A 476 -19.36 9.53 -24.43
N ALA A 477 -19.18 8.88 -23.27
CA ALA A 477 -19.94 7.69 -22.89
C ALA A 477 -21.43 8.03 -22.70
N GLU A 478 -21.72 9.14 -22.02
CA GLU A 478 -23.09 9.65 -21.85
C GLU A 478 -23.72 10.05 -23.19
N ARG A 479 -22.96 10.77 -24.04
CA ARG A 479 -23.41 11.18 -25.38
C ARG A 479 -23.80 9.99 -26.24
N ASP A 480 -23.00 8.92 -26.20
CA ASP A 480 -23.18 7.76 -27.06
C ASP A 480 -24.15 6.72 -26.45
N GLY A 481 -24.66 6.98 -25.23
CA GLY A 481 -25.61 6.10 -24.55
C GLY A 481 -24.99 4.79 -24.06
N ASP A 482 -23.70 4.80 -23.74
CA ASP A 482 -22.95 3.63 -23.30
C ASP A 482 -23.40 3.16 -21.90
N GLN A 483 -23.33 1.85 -21.65
CA GLN A 483 -23.52 1.31 -20.31
C GLN A 483 -22.30 1.67 -19.44
N ILE A 484 -22.48 2.56 -18.46
CA ILE A 484 -21.41 2.96 -17.55
C ILE A 484 -21.41 2.03 -16.32
N TYR A 485 -20.35 1.24 -16.16
CA TYR A 485 -20.17 0.34 -15.01
C TYR A 485 -19.60 1.07 -13.79
N ALA A 486 -18.65 1.98 -14.03
CA ALA A 486 -18.01 2.78 -12.99
C ALA A 486 -17.34 4.02 -13.61
N VAL A 487 -17.04 5.00 -12.77
CA VAL A 487 -16.29 6.21 -13.13
C VAL A 487 -14.96 6.21 -12.38
N ILE A 488 -13.86 6.34 -13.12
CA ILE A 488 -12.51 6.39 -12.56
C ILE A 488 -12.23 7.81 -12.09
N LYS A 489 -12.25 8.00 -10.77
CA LYS A 489 -11.98 9.30 -10.16
C LYS A 489 -10.51 9.64 -10.01
N GLY A 490 -9.61 8.66 -10.03
CA GLY A 490 -8.20 8.98 -9.84
C GLY A 490 -7.31 7.76 -9.90
N THR A 491 -6.13 7.95 -10.48
CA THR A 491 -5.07 6.94 -10.53
C THR A 491 -3.75 7.62 -10.21
N ALA A 492 -2.85 6.89 -9.55
CA ALA A 492 -1.51 7.36 -9.25
C ALA A 492 -0.53 6.18 -9.19
N LEU A 493 0.72 6.46 -9.57
CA LEU A 493 1.84 5.53 -9.48
C LEU A 493 2.99 6.14 -8.67
N ASN A 494 3.76 5.30 -7.98
CA ASN A 494 5.05 5.62 -7.40
C ASN A 494 5.93 4.36 -7.24
N HIS A 495 7.05 4.49 -6.53
CA HIS A 495 7.95 3.38 -6.21
C HIS A 495 8.35 3.40 -4.72
N GLY A 496 8.63 2.24 -4.14
CA GLY A 496 9.00 2.10 -2.72
C GLY A 496 10.35 2.73 -2.35
N GLY A 497 11.20 3.02 -3.33
CA GLY A 497 12.55 3.55 -3.12
C GLY A 497 13.48 2.54 -2.44
N LYS A 498 14.50 3.03 -1.72
CA LYS A 498 15.38 2.18 -0.92
C LYS A 498 14.67 1.76 0.37
N THR A 499 14.59 0.46 0.62
CA THR A 499 14.08 -0.16 1.86
C THR A 499 15.11 -1.15 2.42
N ASN A 500 14.79 -1.85 3.52
CA ASN A 500 15.70 -2.82 4.16
C ASN A 500 15.90 -4.12 3.36
N GLY A 501 15.27 -4.26 2.19
CA GLY A 501 15.50 -5.34 1.25
C GLY A 501 14.79 -5.06 -0.07
N TYR A 502 15.36 -5.51 -1.19
CA TYR A 502 14.86 -5.18 -2.53
C TYR A 502 13.36 -5.47 -2.75
N THR A 503 12.84 -6.52 -2.12
CA THR A 503 11.44 -6.96 -2.24
C THR A 503 10.56 -6.50 -1.08
N VAL A 504 11.09 -5.71 -0.13
CA VAL A 504 10.37 -5.29 1.07
C VAL A 504 9.49 -4.07 0.75
N PRO A 505 8.16 -4.13 0.99
CA PRO A 505 7.27 -3.02 0.72
C PRO A 505 7.54 -1.81 1.63
N ASN A 506 7.19 -0.62 1.15
CA ASN A 506 7.35 0.64 1.89
C ASN A 506 5.97 1.24 2.25
N PRO A 507 5.53 1.20 3.52
CA PRO A 507 4.23 1.71 3.93
C PRO A 507 4.09 3.23 3.72
N ASN A 508 5.17 4.00 3.90
CA ASN A 508 5.17 5.44 3.66
C ASN A 508 4.98 5.77 2.17
N ALA A 509 5.56 4.96 1.27
CA ALA A 509 5.31 5.11 -0.15
C ALA A 509 3.88 4.71 -0.53
N GLN A 510 3.33 3.65 0.09
CA GLN A 510 1.94 3.23 -0.12
C GLN A 510 0.94 4.31 0.32
N ALA A 511 1.12 4.91 1.50
CA ALA A 511 0.29 6.02 1.96
C ALA A 511 0.33 7.20 0.97
N LYS A 512 1.54 7.59 0.51
CA LYS A 512 1.72 8.69 -0.44
C LYS A 512 1.02 8.45 -1.79
N VAL A 513 1.05 7.22 -2.33
CA VAL A 513 0.38 6.96 -3.61
C VAL A 513 -1.13 6.98 -3.47
N ILE A 514 -1.67 6.49 -2.35
CA ILE A 514 -3.10 6.56 -2.03
C ILE A 514 -3.52 8.03 -1.92
N GLU A 515 -2.81 8.84 -1.14
CA GLU A 515 -3.09 10.28 -1.04
C GLU A 515 -3.04 10.99 -2.39
N LYS A 516 -2.07 10.65 -3.24
CA LYS A 516 -1.94 11.25 -4.57
C LYS A 516 -3.14 10.91 -5.46
N ALA A 517 -3.63 9.66 -5.40
CA ALA A 517 -4.81 9.25 -6.14
C ALA A 517 -6.07 10.01 -5.67
N LEU A 518 -6.22 10.23 -4.36
CA LEU A 518 -7.38 10.96 -3.79
C LEU A 518 -7.34 12.46 -4.06
N LYS A 519 -6.16 13.09 -3.93
CA LYS A 519 -5.96 14.53 -4.15
C LYS A 519 -6.29 14.96 -5.57
N LYS A 520 -6.08 14.09 -6.58
CA LYS A 520 -6.28 14.42 -8.00
C LYS A 520 -7.71 14.87 -8.34
N GLN A 521 -8.71 14.54 -7.51
CA GLN A 521 -10.11 14.97 -7.70
C GLN A 521 -10.74 15.65 -6.48
N GLY A 522 -9.94 16.15 -5.54
CA GLY A 522 -10.47 16.80 -4.32
C GLY A 522 -11.34 15.87 -3.45
N LEU A 523 -11.19 14.55 -3.60
CA LEU A 523 -11.91 13.57 -2.79
C LEU A 523 -11.36 13.58 -1.36
N ILE A 524 -12.22 13.85 -0.39
CA ILE A 524 -11.89 13.79 1.04
C ILE A 524 -12.05 12.34 1.50
N LEU A 525 -11.08 11.84 2.29
CA LEU A 525 -11.04 10.47 2.84
C LEU A 525 -12.35 10.00 3.50
N GLU A 526 -13.14 10.91 4.08
CA GLU A 526 -14.42 10.60 4.72
C GLU A 526 -15.47 10.02 3.75
N LEU A 527 -15.35 10.26 2.44
CA LEU A 527 -16.30 9.78 1.42
C LEU A 527 -16.12 8.30 1.05
N LEU A 528 -15.02 7.65 1.45
CA LEU A 528 -14.72 6.23 1.14
C LEU A 528 -15.20 5.24 2.21
N VAL A 529 -15.66 5.73 3.36
CA VAL A 529 -16.09 4.91 4.51
C VAL A 529 -17.63 4.84 4.62
N MET A 530 -18.34 5.50 3.70
CA MET A 530 -19.79 5.39 3.52
C MET A 530 -20.11 4.37 2.43
#